data_AF-A0A0N4US51-F1
#
_entry.id   AF-A0A0N4US51-F1
#
_cell.length_a   1.000
_cell.length_b   1.000
_cell.length_c   1.000
_cell.angle_alpha   90.00
_cell.angle_beta   90.00
_cell.angle_gamma   90.00
#
_symmetry.space_group_name_H-M   'P 1'
#
loop_
_entity.id
_entity.type
_entity.pdbx_description
1 polymer ?
#
loop_
_entity_poly.entity_id
_entity_poly.type
_entity_poly.pdbx_seq_one_letter_code
_entity_poly.pdbx_strand_id
1 'polypeptide(L)'
;MIIAAVTLALLCCVGQSYEQIYDPLCIQKGRKCGNNMVYRVIDEVKYADDVSPKVICIVECTCINEQYERKNGQCIEKNNITKRNEAELPFEVPTTKACNGRTCTLDEKITDIMCSLTAQKCGPNMVFKIVNDPVRIKFGILSYKICIQQCTCDNNEYTKIDGQCVKKNSVSMRNEPEFGREILPKHCAGRVCALDEEIFNVPCSLTGKICGTNMIFTKIGKLLKKNGTEVCFQKCTCMSEEYVKANGQCILSTKGNETATPTSTQRSATESKLQPTMRKFSKTRSSKNCVGRTCERIRDLFCRSEVWR
;
A
#
# COMPACT_ATOMS: atom_id res chain seq x y z
N MET A 1 -52.01 -13.54 -7.72
CA MET A 1 -51.05 -12.42 -7.76
C MET A 1 -49.65 -13.03 -7.79
N ILE A 2 -48.96 -13.41 -8.86
CA ILE A 2 -48.76 -13.03 -10.27
C ILE A 2 -48.23 -11.60 -10.50
N ILE A 3 -47.01 -11.56 -11.08
CA ILE A 3 -46.37 -10.55 -11.93
C ILE A 3 -45.76 -9.32 -11.22
N ALA A 4 -44.43 -9.27 -11.08
CA ALA A 4 -43.58 -8.09 -11.35
C ALA A 4 -42.16 -8.19 -10.75
N ALA A 5 -41.33 -9.15 -11.17
CA ALA A 5 -39.92 -9.18 -10.73
C ALA A 5 -38.90 -9.52 -11.84
N VAL A 6 -39.30 -9.61 -13.11
CA VAL A 6 -38.44 -10.13 -14.19
C VAL A 6 -37.97 -9.03 -15.17
N THR A 7 -38.38 -7.77 -14.99
CA THR A 7 -38.11 -6.69 -15.96
C THR A 7 -37.00 -5.70 -15.58
N LEU A 8 -36.24 -5.93 -14.50
CA LEU A 8 -35.17 -5.00 -14.07
C LEU A 8 -33.73 -5.43 -14.42
N ALA A 9 -33.55 -6.48 -15.24
CA ALA A 9 -32.23 -6.99 -15.63
C ALA A 9 -31.75 -6.55 -17.03
N LEU A 10 -32.54 -5.76 -17.77
CA LEU A 10 -32.29 -5.44 -19.19
C LEU A 10 -31.91 -3.98 -19.48
N LEU A 11 -31.67 -3.14 -18.46
CA LEU A 11 -31.49 -1.69 -18.64
C LEU A 11 -30.16 -1.11 -18.12
N CYS A 12 -29.17 -1.94 -17.78
CA CYS A 12 -27.85 -1.46 -17.32
C CYS A 12 -26.81 -1.22 -18.43
N CYS A 13 -27.15 -1.34 -19.71
CA CYS A 13 -26.19 -1.17 -20.82
C CYS A 13 -26.34 0.15 -21.58
N VAL A 14 -26.88 1.20 -20.96
CA VAL A 14 -27.05 2.51 -21.62
C VAL A 14 -25.90 3.45 -21.23
N GLY A 15 -24.86 3.44 -22.05
CA GLY A 15 -24.15 4.66 -22.42
C GLY A 15 -23.11 5.22 -21.45
N GLN A 16 -21.98 4.52 -21.28
CA GLN A 16 -20.67 5.01 -20.77
C GLN A 16 -19.76 3.78 -20.81
N SER A 17 -18.49 3.73 -21.21
CA SER A 17 -17.47 4.65 -21.72
C SER A 17 -16.23 3.73 -21.86
N TYR A 18 -15.44 3.82 -22.93
CA TYR A 18 -14.07 3.27 -23.00
C TYR A 18 -13.82 1.91 -22.30
N GLU A 19 -14.48 0.83 -22.70
CA GLU A 19 -14.12 -0.50 -22.20
C GLU A 19 -12.96 -1.08 -23.02
N GLN A 20 -11.74 -0.80 -22.56
CA GLN A 20 -10.64 -1.72 -22.76
C GLN A 20 -10.92 -2.96 -21.90
N ILE A 21 -10.90 -4.14 -22.50
CA ILE A 21 -11.07 -5.40 -21.76
C ILE A 21 -9.81 -6.23 -21.87
N TYR A 22 -9.52 -6.97 -20.80
CA TYR A 22 -8.51 -8.02 -20.81
C TYR A 22 -9.13 -9.28 -21.40
N ASP A 23 -8.54 -9.78 -22.47
CA ASP A 23 -9.00 -10.91 -23.28
C ASP A 23 -7.93 -12.02 -23.23
N PRO A 24 -8.01 -12.92 -22.23
CA PRO A 24 -7.13 -14.09 -22.15
C PRO A 24 -7.22 -14.90 -23.45
N LEU A 25 -6.07 -15.25 -24.02
CA LEU A 25 -5.96 -15.96 -25.31
C LEU A 25 -6.50 -15.20 -26.52
N CYS A 26 -6.82 -13.91 -26.40
CA CYS A 26 -7.20 -13.04 -27.51
C CYS A 26 -8.46 -13.52 -28.27
N ILE A 27 -9.42 -14.13 -27.55
CA ILE A 27 -10.61 -14.78 -28.11
C ILE A 27 -11.58 -13.78 -28.74
N GLN A 28 -11.60 -12.54 -28.23
CA GLN A 28 -12.49 -11.47 -28.64
C GLN A 28 -11.99 -10.73 -29.88
N LYS A 29 -10.72 -10.89 -30.26
CA LYS A 29 -10.14 -10.25 -31.45
C LYS A 29 -11.01 -10.43 -32.68
N GLY A 30 -11.43 -9.31 -33.29
CA GLY A 30 -12.25 -9.29 -34.50
C GLY A 30 -13.74 -9.56 -34.29
N ARG A 31 -14.19 -9.90 -33.07
CA ARG A 31 -15.62 -10.07 -32.78
C ARG A 31 -16.34 -8.73 -32.78
N LYS A 32 -17.61 -8.75 -33.20
CA LYS A 32 -18.49 -7.58 -33.13
C LYS A 32 -18.73 -7.19 -31.67
N CYS A 33 -18.55 -5.92 -31.37
CA CYS A 33 -18.78 -5.33 -30.06
C CYS A 33 -19.83 -4.19 -30.09
N GLY A 34 -20.42 -3.94 -31.26
CA GLY A 34 -21.45 -2.94 -31.47
C GLY A 34 -21.80 -2.79 -32.95
N ASN A 35 -22.72 -1.89 -33.27
CA ASN A 35 -23.04 -1.55 -34.66
C ASN A 35 -21.85 -0.85 -35.31
N ASN A 36 -21.37 -1.42 -36.43
CA ASN A 36 -20.17 -0.96 -37.14
C ASN A 36 -18.90 -0.94 -36.26
N MET A 37 -18.84 -1.80 -35.23
CA MET A 37 -17.74 -1.87 -34.28
C MET A 37 -17.20 -3.29 -34.09
N VAL A 38 -15.89 -3.41 -33.90
CA VAL A 38 -15.18 -4.67 -33.66
C VAL A 38 -14.12 -4.50 -32.58
N TYR A 39 -13.85 -5.56 -31.82
CA TYR A 39 -12.72 -5.60 -30.90
C TYR A 39 -11.41 -5.66 -31.68
N ARG A 40 -10.58 -4.64 -31.51
CA ARG A 40 -9.21 -4.61 -32.01
C ARG A 40 -8.25 -4.77 -30.84
N VAL A 41 -7.20 -5.56 -31.04
CA VAL A 41 -6.12 -5.69 -30.07
C VAL A 41 -5.34 -4.38 -30.06
N ILE A 42 -5.31 -3.73 -28.90
CA ILE A 42 -4.42 -2.59 -28.65
C ILE A 42 -3.06 -3.10 -28.18
N ASP A 43 -3.05 -4.16 -27.37
CA ASP A 43 -1.82 -4.70 -26.78
C ASP A 43 -1.90 -6.23 -26.56
N GLU A 44 -0.75 -6.87 -26.49
CA GLU A 44 -0.60 -8.31 -26.20
C GLU A 44 0.45 -8.53 -25.10
N VAL A 45 0.00 -8.93 -23.92
CA VAL A 45 0.86 -9.27 -22.79
C VAL A 45 1.19 -10.76 -22.84
N LYS A 46 2.48 -11.10 -22.92
CA LYS A 46 2.97 -12.49 -22.88
C LYS A 46 3.61 -12.77 -21.54
N TYR A 47 3.06 -13.74 -20.79
CA TYR A 47 3.67 -14.26 -19.57
C TYR A 47 4.51 -15.48 -19.89
N ALA A 48 5.79 -15.44 -19.51
CA ALA A 48 6.67 -16.60 -19.57
C ALA A 48 6.54 -17.38 -18.26
N ASP A 49 5.60 -18.31 -18.21
CA ASP A 49 5.64 -19.42 -17.26
C ASP A 49 6.31 -20.62 -17.98
N ASP A 50 7.17 -21.37 -17.28
CA ASP A 50 8.01 -22.47 -17.83
C ASP A 50 7.23 -23.58 -18.58
N VAL A 51 5.89 -23.58 -18.50
CA VAL A 51 5.04 -24.67 -18.99
C VAL A 51 4.29 -24.31 -20.28
N SER A 52 3.93 -23.04 -20.51
CA SER A 52 3.26 -22.56 -21.74
C SER A 52 3.14 -21.02 -21.71
N PRO A 53 3.55 -20.28 -22.76
CA PRO A 53 3.35 -18.84 -22.80
C PRO A 53 1.85 -18.52 -22.84
N LYS A 54 1.35 -17.84 -21.80
CA LYS A 54 -0.03 -17.33 -21.79
C LYS A 54 -0.03 -15.94 -22.41
N VAL A 55 -0.86 -15.75 -23.43
CA VAL A 55 -1.11 -14.45 -24.05
C VAL A 55 -2.39 -13.86 -23.46
N ILE A 56 -2.34 -12.61 -23.02
CA ILE A 56 -3.51 -11.81 -22.66
C ILE A 56 -3.54 -10.62 -23.61
N CYS A 57 -4.59 -10.51 -24.43
CA CYS A 57 -4.79 -9.32 -25.24
C CYS A 57 -5.48 -8.24 -24.41
N ILE A 58 -5.09 -6.98 -24.61
CA ILE A 58 -5.91 -5.83 -24.24
C ILE A 58 -6.62 -5.43 -25.53
N VAL A 59 -7.94 -5.55 -25.55
CA VAL A 59 -8.75 -5.22 -26.73
C VAL A 59 -9.65 -4.03 -26.45
N GLU A 60 -9.89 -3.22 -27.48
CA GLU A 60 -10.82 -2.09 -27.46
C GLU A 60 -11.85 -2.24 -28.57
N CYS A 61 -13.08 -1.89 -28.24
CA CYS A 61 -14.16 -1.80 -29.19
C CYS A 61 -14.00 -0.52 -30.05
N THR A 62 -13.66 -0.69 -31.32
CA THR A 62 -13.37 0.40 -32.28
C THR A 62 -14.24 0.28 -33.53
N CYS A 63 -14.28 1.32 -34.37
CA CYS A 63 -15.00 1.25 -35.64
C CYS A 63 -14.41 0.18 -36.58
N ILE A 64 -15.30 -0.50 -37.32
CA ILE A 64 -14.92 -1.66 -38.14
C ILE A 64 -13.90 -1.31 -39.23
N ASN A 65 -14.01 -0.12 -39.82
CA ASN A 65 -13.10 0.40 -40.84
C ASN A 65 -13.07 1.94 -40.81
N GLU A 66 -12.26 2.54 -41.68
CA GLU A 66 -12.06 3.99 -41.75
C GLU A 66 -13.24 4.76 -42.38
N GLN A 67 -14.23 4.07 -42.95
CA GLN A 67 -15.46 4.69 -43.46
C GLN A 67 -16.37 5.14 -42.31
N TYR A 68 -16.14 4.66 -41.08
CA TYR A 68 -16.88 5.09 -39.91
C TYR A 68 -16.01 5.99 -39.03
N GLU A 69 -16.66 6.94 -38.36
CA GLU A 69 -16.07 7.81 -37.35
C GLU A 69 -16.82 7.62 -36.03
N ARG A 70 -16.08 7.60 -34.92
CA ARG A 70 -16.67 7.45 -33.59
C ARG A 70 -17.23 8.78 -33.12
N LYS A 71 -18.54 8.86 -32.91
CA LYS A 71 -19.24 10.03 -32.36
C LYS A 71 -20.20 9.58 -31.26
N ASN A 72 -20.08 10.18 -30.08
CA ASN A 72 -20.92 9.86 -28.90
C ASN A 72 -20.99 8.36 -28.59
N GLY A 73 -19.86 7.66 -28.72
CA GLY A 73 -19.78 6.22 -28.46
C GLY A 73 -20.30 5.31 -29.59
N GLN A 74 -20.84 5.85 -30.68
CA GLN A 74 -21.32 5.09 -31.84
C GLN A 74 -20.40 5.29 -33.05
N CYS A 75 -20.35 4.31 -33.96
CA CYS A 75 -19.62 4.42 -35.23
C CYS A 75 -20.61 4.80 -36.35
N ILE A 76 -20.47 6.05 -36.81
CA ILE A 76 -21.33 6.67 -37.83
C ILE A 76 -20.55 6.76 -39.13
N GLU A 77 -21.20 6.47 -40.26
CA GLU A 77 -20.57 6.55 -41.58
C GLU A 77 -20.14 7.98 -41.88
N LYS A 78 -18.91 8.14 -42.38
CA LYS A 78 -18.37 9.41 -42.85
C LYS A 78 -19.07 9.78 -44.14
N ASN A 79 -20.01 10.73 -44.09
CA ASN A 79 -20.56 11.31 -45.31
C ASN A 79 -19.43 11.92 -46.14
N ASN A 80 -19.35 11.52 -47.40
CA ASN A 80 -18.28 11.79 -48.36
C ASN A 80 -18.23 13.27 -48.82
N ILE A 81 -18.21 14.21 -47.87
CA ILE A 81 -18.19 15.65 -48.13
C ILE A 81 -16.77 16.15 -47.84
N THR A 82 -16.00 16.27 -48.92
CA THR A 82 -14.76 17.04 -49.08
C THR A 82 -13.45 16.34 -48.69
N LYS A 83 -12.71 15.94 -49.74
CA LYS A 83 -11.24 15.85 -49.74
C LYS A 83 -10.66 17.12 -49.11
N ARG A 84 -10.18 17.06 -47.87
CA ARG A 84 -9.34 18.10 -47.29
C ARG A 84 -8.03 17.43 -46.88
N ASN A 85 -7.04 17.68 -47.72
CA ASN A 85 -5.60 17.59 -47.57
C ASN A 85 -5.10 16.85 -46.32
N GLU A 86 -4.32 15.80 -46.57
CA GLU A 86 -3.23 15.33 -45.72
C GLU A 86 -2.37 16.53 -45.31
N ALA A 87 -2.76 17.20 -44.23
CA ALA A 87 -1.85 17.92 -43.38
C ALA A 87 -1.48 16.93 -42.28
N GLU A 88 -0.18 16.66 -42.15
CA GLU A 88 0.43 15.98 -41.03
C GLU A 88 -0.19 16.52 -39.73
N LEU A 89 -1.17 15.80 -39.18
CA LEU A 89 -1.60 16.07 -37.82
C LEU A 89 -0.42 15.64 -36.94
N PRO A 90 0.10 16.52 -36.08
CA PRO A 90 0.95 16.06 -35.00
C PRO A 90 0.15 14.97 -34.30
N PHE A 91 0.78 13.83 -34.04
CA PHE A 91 0.25 12.89 -33.06
C PHE A 91 0.24 13.64 -31.73
N GLU A 92 -0.83 14.40 -31.47
CA GLU A 92 -1.17 14.86 -30.14
C GLU A 92 -1.46 13.57 -29.39
N VAL A 93 -0.40 13.00 -28.79
CA VAL A 93 -0.51 12.01 -27.73
C VAL A 93 -1.64 12.53 -26.86
N PRO A 94 -2.75 11.79 -26.70
CA PRO A 94 -3.87 12.27 -25.89
C PRO A 94 -3.26 12.71 -24.58
N THR A 95 -3.27 14.02 -24.31
CA THR A 95 -2.87 14.53 -23.02
C THR A 95 -4.00 14.07 -22.12
N THR A 96 -3.89 12.81 -21.67
CA THR A 96 -4.78 12.20 -20.70
C THR A 96 -4.74 13.15 -19.54
N LYS A 97 -5.77 14.00 -19.43
CA LYS A 97 -5.82 15.00 -18.37
C LYS A 97 -5.62 14.21 -17.09
N ALA A 98 -4.50 14.47 -16.41
CA ALA A 98 -4.14 13.70 -15.24
C ALA A 98 -5.31 13.72 -14.25
N CYS A 99 -5.55 12.60 -13.58
CA CYS A 99 -6.65 12.47 -12.61
C CYS A 99 -8.03 12.78 -13.23
N ASN A 100 -8.30 12.28 -14.44
CA ASN A 100 -9.59 12.44 -15.13
C ASN A 100 -10.01 13.91 -15.34
N GLY A 101 -9.05 14.83 -15.43
CA GLY A 101 -9.32 16.26 -15.63
C GLY A 101 -9.68 17.06 -14.38
N ARG A 102 -9.64 16.46 -13.19
CA ARG A 102 -9.69 17.20 -11.91
C ARG A 102 -8.29 17.39 -11.33
N THR A 103 -8.19 18.25 -10.32
CA THR A 103 -7.00 18.30 -9.45
C THR A 103 -6.83 16.96 -8.75
N CYS A 104 -5.60 16.46 -8.71
CA CYS A 104 -5.28 15.21 -8.04
C CYS A 104 -5.31 15.39 -6.53
N THR A 105 -5.76 14.37 -5.79
CA THR A 105 -5.66 14.38 -4.33
C THR A 105 -4.23 14.05 -3.91
N LEU A 106 -3.80 14.55 -2.77
CA LEU A 106 -2.51 14.18 -2.18
C LEU A 106 -2.41 12.66 -2.05
N ASP A 107 -1.26 12.10 -2.42
CA ASP A 107 -0.96 10.67 -2.45
C ASP A 107 -1.72 9.82 -3.49
N GLU A 108 -2.53 10.44 -4.35
CA GLU A 108 -3.13 9.77 -5.52
C GLU A 108 -2.05 9.27 -6.47
N LYS A 109 -2.18 8.01 -6.89
CA LYS A 109 -1.26 7.35 -7.82
C LYS A 109 -1.89 7.27 -9.20
N ILE A 110 -1.09 7.54 -10.22
CA ILE A 110 -1.46 7.41 -11.64
C ILE A 110 -0.40 6.60 -12.39
N THR A 111 -0.84 6.00 -13.50
CA THR A 111 0.06 5.39 -14.47
C THR A 111 0.25 6.36 -15.62
N ASP A 112 1.51 6.73 -15.88
CA ASP A 112 1.87 7.70 -16.90
C ASP A 112 2.81 7.08 -17.94
N ILE A 113 2.37 7.13 -19.19
CA ILE A 113 3.09 6.65 -20.36
C ILE A 113 4.09 7.75 -20.76
N MET A 114 5.36 7.38 -20.86
CA MET A 114 6.54 8.24 -21.06
C MET A 114 7.00 9.01 -19.83
N CYS A 115 6.31 8.86 -18.69
CA CYS A 115 6.64 9.59 -17.46
C CYS A 115 6.61 11.12 -17.63
N SER A 116 5.85 11.60 -18.62
CA SER A 116 5.74 12.99 -19.05
C SER A 116 5.28 13.93 -17.94
N LEU A 117 4.54 13.43 -16.96
CA LEU A 117 3.99 14.19 -15.83
C LEU A 117 4.97 14.40 -14.69
N THR A 118 6.18 13.80 -14.74
CA THR A 118 7.14 13.91 -13.63
C THR A 118 7.49 15.37 -13.36
N ALA A 119 7.43 15.79 -12.10
CA ALA A 119 7.61 17.18 -11.65
C ALA A 119 6.56 18.19 -12.15
N GLN A 120 5.54 17.78 -12.92
CA GLN A 120 4.40 18.63 -13.22
C GLN A 120 3.51 18.81 -12.01
N LYS A 121 2.84 19.97 -11.92
CA LYS A 121 1.89 20.27 -10.85
C LYS A 121 0.67 19.36 -10.95
N CYS A 122 0.36 18.69 -9.85
CA CYS A 122 -0.86 17.88 -9.71
C CYS A 122 -1.90 18.52 -8.78
N GLY A 123 -1.51 19.60 -8.10
CA GLY A 123 -2.40 20.49 -7.34
C GLY A 123 -1.62 21.59 -6.59
N PRO A 124 -2.28 22.33 -5.67
CA PRO A 124 -1.63 23.39 -4.91
C PRO A 124 -0.47 22.87 -4.07
N ASN A 125 0.74 23.39 -4.32
CA ASN A 125 1.99 22.95 -3.67
C ASN A 125 2.29 21.45 -3.82
N MET A 126 1.77 20.82 -4.87
CA MET A 126 1.91 19.38 -5.14
C MET A 126 2.43 19.12 -6.55
N VAL A 127 3.32 18.14 -6.69
CA VAL A 127 3.88 17.68 -7.95
C VAL A 127 3.86 16.16 -8.04
N PHE A 128 3.84 15.64 -9.27
CA PHE A 128 4.01 14.21 -9.49
C PHE A 128 5.45 13.77 -9.27
N LYS A 129 5.62 12.69 -8.51
CA LYS A 129 6.89 12.04 -8.26
C LYS A 129 6.79 10.56 -8.59
N ILE A 130 7.82 10.01 -9.22
CA ILE A 130 7.91 8.59 -9.54
C ILE A 130 8.06 7.79 -8.23
N VAL A 131 7.19 6.79 -8.02
CA VAL A 131 7.18 5.96 -6.80
C VAL A 131 8.11 4.75 -6.93
N ASN A 132 8.11 4.13 -8.12
CA ASN A 132 8.85 2.90 -8.42
C ASN A 132 9.73 3.10 -9.64
N ASP A 133 10.76 2.27 -9.78
CA ASP A 133 11.58 2.27 -10.98
C ASP A 133 10.72 2.13 -12.25
N PRO A 134 10.92 3.00 -13.25
CA PRO A 134 10.11 2.98 -14.46
C PRO A 134 10.23 1.65 -15.21
N VAL A 135 9.08 1.08 -15.59
CA VAL A 135 9.05 -0.15 -16.38
C VAL A 135 9.31 0.21 -17.83
N ARG A 136 10.38 -0.33 -18.42
CA ARG A 136 10.67 -0.18 -19.85
C ARG A 136 10.05 -1.34 -20.61
N ILE A 137 9.09 -1.04 -21.47
CA ILE A 137 8.43 -2.01 -22.34
C ILE A 137 8.92 -1.77 -23.77
N LYS A 138 9.43 -2.82 -24.42
CA LYS A 138 9.83 -2.76 -25.83
C LYS A 138 8.70 -3.28 -26.70
N PHE A 139 8.27 -2.47 -27.66
CA PHE A 139 7.25 -2.80 -28.65
C PHE A 139 7.86 -2.64 -30.06
N GLY A 140 8.44 -3.73 -30.58
CA GLY A 140 9.23 -3.70 -31.82
C GLY A 140 10.45 -2.77 -31.70
N ILE A 141 10.54 -1.77 -32.57
CA ILE A 141 11.58 -0.72 -32.56
C ILE A 141 11.29 0.40 -31.55
N LEU A 142 10.07 0.48 -31.01
CA LEU A 142 9.68 1.50 -30.04
C LEU A 142 9.93 1.01 -28.62
N SER A 143 10.54 1.85 -27.79
CA SER A 143 10.68 1.57 -26.36
C SER A 143 9.84 2.56 -25.58
N TYR A 144 8.86 2.05 -24.84
CA TYR A 144 8.03 2.85 -23.97
C TYR A 144 8.51 2.77 -22.52
N LYS A 145 8.41 3.88 -21.79
CA LYS A 145 8.69 3.96 -20.37
C LYS A 145 7.39 4.21 -19.62
N ILE A 146 6.93 3.27 -18.81
CA ILE A 146 5.74 3.43 -17.97
C ILE A 146 6.20 3.78 -16.56
N CYS A 147 5.68 4.87 -16.01
CA CYS A 147 5.92 5.28 -14.64
C CYS A 147 4.64 5.19 -13.82
N ILE A 148 4.75 4.64 -12.61
CA ILE A 148 3.76 4.89 -11.56
C ILE A 148 4.20 6.17 -10.84
N GLN A 149 3.39 7.21 -10.94
CA GLN A 149 3.65 8.49 -10.32
C GLN A 149 2.63 8.76 -9.23
N GLN A 150 3.04 9.46 -8.17
CA GLN A 150 2.20 9.85 -7.06
C GLN A 150 2.22 11.37 -6.91
N CYS A 151 1.05 11.96 -6.69
CA CYS A 151 0.94 13.37 -6.36
C CYS A 151 1.44 13.60 -4.93
N THR A 152 2.54 14.35 -4.78
CA THR A 152 3.22 14.57 -3.49
C THR A 152 3.52 16.05 -3.29
N CYS A 153 3.90 16.48 -2.08
CA CYS A 153 4.30 17.88 -1.88
C CYS A 153 5.53 18.23 -2.73
N ASP A 154 5.51 19.43 -3.33
CA ASP A 154 6.50 19.90 -4.31
C ASP A 154 7.94 19.85 -3.78
N ASN A 155 8.13 20.29 -2.54
CA ASN A 155 9.44 20.33 -1.91
C ASN A 155 9.35 20.08 -0.40
N ASN A 156 10.51 20.07 0.25
CA ASN A 156 10.63 19.84 1.70
C ASN A 156 10.18 21.03 2.56
N GLU A 157 9.81 22.19 1.98
CA GLU A 157 9.23 23.31 2.72
C GLU A 157 7.76 23.08 3.08
N TYR A 158 7.10 22.14 2.41
CA TYR A 158 5.72 21.77 2.68
C TYR A 158 5.64 20.52 3.55
N THR A 159 4.58 20.44 4.36
CA THR A 159 4.23 19.27 5.16
C THR A 159 2.80 18.85 4.84
N LYS A 160 2.55 17.54 4.93
CA LYS A 160 1.22 16.96 4.71
C LYS A 160 0.37 17.20 5.96
N ILE A 161 -0.72 17.94 5.83
CA ILE A 161 -1.70 18.18 6.89
C ILE A 161 -3.09 18.05 6.25
N ASP A 162 -3.93 17.18 6.78
CA ASP A 162 -5.32 16.99 6.35
C ASP A 162 -5.50 16.82 4.82
N GLY A 163 -4.62 16.04 4.19
CA GLY A 163 -4.67 15.80 2.75
C GLY A 163 -4.17 16.96 1.87
N GLN A 164 -3.56 17.99 2.46
CA GLN A 164 -3.01 19.15 1.76
C GLN A 164 -1.52 19.35 2.05
N CYS A 165 -0.83 20.06 1.17
CA CYS A 165 0.57 20.48 1.36
C CYS A 165 0.62 21.93 1.86
N VAL A 166 0.92 22.08 3.16
CA VAL A 166 0.97 23.36 3.86
C VAL A 166 2.41 23.76 4.12
N LYS A 167 2.77 25.03 3.91
CA LYS A 167 4.14 25.52 4.13
C LYS A 167 4.48 25.44 5.61
N LYS A 168 5.65 24.90 5.96
CA LYS A 168 6.08 24.69 7.36
C LYS A 168 6.07 25.97 8.20
N ASN A 169 6.32 27.13 7.60
CA ASN A 169 6.38 28.40 8.31
C ASN A 169 5.01 29.07 8.52
N SER A 170 3.95 28.61 7.85
CA SER A 170 2.60 29.19 8.02
C SER A 170 1.82 28.56 9.17
N VAL A 171 2.28 27.40 9.66
CA VAL A 171 1.72 26.82 10.90
C VAL A 171 2.40 27.54 12.05
N SER A 172 1.78 28.63 12.51
CA SER A 172 2.11 29.25 13.79
C SER A 172 2.03 28.16 14.84
N MET A 173 3.18 27.65 15.27
CA MET A 173 3.27 26.73 16.39
C MET A 173 2.70 27.46 17.58
N ARG A 174 1.42 27.22 17.91
CA ARG A 174 0.96 27.41 19.27
C ARG A 174 1.90 26.57 20.11
N ASN A 175 2.72 27.23 20.90
CA ASN A 175 3.63 26.64 21.85
C ASN A 175 2.82 25.68 22.73
N GLU A 176 2.77 24.40 22.36
CA GLU A 176 2.47 23.35 23.31
C GLU A 176 3.65 23.33 24.28
N PRO A 177 3.39 23.34 25.59
CA PRO A 177 4.43 23.41 26.60
C PRO A 177 5.40 22.25 26.42
N GLU A 178 6.69 22.59 26.40
CA GLU A 178 7.83 21.68 26.42
C GLU A 178 7.77 20.78 27.66
N PHE A 179 7.06 19.66 27.57
CA PHE A 179 7.36 18.50 28.39
C PHE A 179 8.48 17.74 27.66
N GLY A 180 9.68 17.75 28.25
CA GLY A 180 10.95 17.29 27.67
C GLY A 180 10.83 16.09 26.75
N ARG A 181 10.83 16.34 25.43
CA ARG A 181 10.67 15.28 24.42
C ARG A 181 12.04 14.75 24.04
N GLU A 182 12.36 13.54 24.51
CA GLU A 182 13.16 12.63 23.71
C GLU A 182 12.59 12.63 22.29
N ILE A 183 13.42 13.05 21.34
CA ILE A 183 13.05 13.16 19.93
C ILE A 183 12.74 11.75 19.43
N LEU A 184 11.46 11.36 19.46
CA LEU A 184 11.01 10.09 18.91
C LEU A 184 11.36 10.07 17.41
N PRO A 185 12.21 9.13 16.96
CA PRO A 185 12.62 9.09 15.57
C PRO A 185 11.43 8.79 14.64
N LYS A 186 11.21 9.64 13.62
CA LYS A 186 10.03 9.70 12.73
C LYS A 186 9.93 8.53 11.73
N HIS A 187 9.89 7.27 12.19
CA HIS A 187 9.97 6.10 11.30
C HIS A 187 8.64 5.60 10.73
N CYS A 188 7.51 5.98 11.34
CA CYS A 188 6.19 5.63 10.83
C CYS A 188 5.58 6.81 10.09
N ALA A 189 6.13 7.16 8.93
CA ALA A 189 5.65 8.28 8.09
C ALA A 189 5.47 9.62 8.85
N GLY A 190 6.31 9.88 9.87
CA GLY A 190 6.21 11.09 10.69
C GLY A 190 5.15 11.06 11.80
N ARG A 191 4.44 9.94 11.99
CA ARG A 191 3.52 9.71 13.12
C ARG A 191 4.06 8.67 14.10
N VAL A 192 3.34 8.53 15.22
CA VAL A 192 3.49 7.41 16.14
C VAL A 192 3.07 6.12 15.42
N CYS A 193 3.85 5.07 15.59
CA CYS A 193 3.58 3.77 14.99
C CYS A 193 2.38 3.12 15.69
N ALA A 194 1.50 2.47 14.92
CA ALA A 194 0.44 1.66 15.50
C ALA A 194 1.03 0.39 16.12
N LEU A 195 0.36 -0.16 17.13
CA LEU A 195 0.68 -1.47 17.67
C LEU A 195 0.66 -2.50 16.53
N ASP A 196 1.69 -3.35 16.49
CA ASP A 196 1.88 -4.36 15.45
C ASP A 196 2.16 -3.82 14.03
N GLU A 197 2.38 -2.52 13.87
CA GLU A 197 2.86 -1.94 12.61
C GLU A 197 4.28 -2.44 12.31
N GLU A 198 4.46 -2.98 11.11
CA GLU A 198 5.73 -3.51 10.62
C GLU A 198 6.43 -2.46 9.77
N ILE A 199 7.73 -2.29 10.00
CA ILE A 199 8.58 -1.38 9.23
C ILE A 199 9.80 -2.11 8.68
N PHE A 200 10.30 -1.60 7.57
CA PHE A 200 11.50 -2.05 6.91
C PHE A 200 12.58 -0.99 7.12
N ASN A 201 13.60 -1.30 7.91
CA ASN A 201 14.71 -0.37 8.14
C ASN A 201 16.06 -1.01 7.78
N VAL A 202 16.92 -0.20 7.17
CA VAL A 202 18.28 -0.56 6.79
C VAL A 202 19.21 0.47 7.46
N PRO A 203 20.01 0.11 8.48
CA PRO A 203 20.06 -1.15 9.25
C PRO A 203 18.97 -1.23 10.36
N CYS A 204 18.99 -2.28 11.21
CA CYS A 204 18.07 -2.48 12.36
C CYS A 204 18.20 -1.41 13.49
N SER A 205 18.49 -0.15 13.16
CA SER A 205 18.89 0.90 14.10
C SER A 205 17.84 1.24 15.15
N LEU A 206 16.60 0.78 14.98
CA LEU A 206 15.48 1.13 15.86
C LEU A 206 15.19 0.11 16.93
N THR A 207 15.83 -1.06 16.94
CA THR A 207 15.49 -2.09 17.92
C THR A 207 15.71 -1.56 19.33
N GLY A 208 14.68 -1.67 20.18
CA GLY A 208 14.66 -1.13 21.53
C GLY A 208 14.29 0.35 21.64
N LYS A 209 14.13 1.08 20.51
CA LYS A 209 13.65 2.47 20.51
C LYS A 209 12.13 2.52 20.67
N ILE A 210 11.65 3.56 21.35
CA ILE A 210 10.23 3.81 21.56
C ILE A 210 9.55 4.09 20.21
N CYS A 211 8.47 3.37 19.93
CA CYS A 211 7.65 3.55 18.72
C CYS A 211 6.23 4.08 19.00
N GLY A 212 5.86 4.13 20.28
CA GLY A 212 4.67 4.81 20.81
C GLY A 212 4.52 4.59 22.32
N THR A 213 3.38 4.96 22.90
CA THR A 213 3.13 4.84 24.34
C THR A 213 3.19 3.37 24.78
N ASN A 214 4.10 3.05 25.70
CA ASN A 214 4.34 1.68 26.19
C ASN A 214 4.77 0.68 25.08
N MET A 215 5.33 1.18 23.97
CA MET A 215 5.70 0.37 22.82
C MET A 215 7.14 0.62 22.36
N ILE A 216 7.83 -0.45 21.97
CA ILE A 216 9.18 -0.41 21.40
C ILE A 216 9.26 -1.19 20.10
N PHE A 217 10.23 -0.86 19.26
CA PHE A 217 10.54 -1.67 18.09
C PHE A 217 11.27 -2.95 18.48
N THR A 218 10.70 -4.08 18.09
CA THR A 218 11.28 -5.41 18.25
C THR A 218 11.71 -5.96 16.89
N LYS A 219 12.87 -6.61 16.82
CA LYS A 219 13.37 -7.24 15.60
C LYS A 219 12.58 -8.53 15.33
N ILE A 220 11.93 -8.61 14.17
CA ILE A 220 11.23 -9.84 13.74
C ILE A 220 12.17 -10.74 12.95
N GLY A 221 12.99 -10.16 12.07
CA GLY A 221 13.82 -10.93 11.15
C GLY A 221 14.76 -10.07 10.31
N LYS A 222 15.47 -10.72 9.39
CA LYS A 222 16.32 -10.06 8.40
C LYS A 222 16.21 -10.77 7.04
N LEU A 223 16.22 -9.99 5.96
CA LEU A 223 16.29 -10.48 4.57
C LEU A 223 17.60 -10.02 3.93
N LEU A 224 18.33 -10.95 3.31
CA LEU A 224 19.48 -10.63 2.47
C LEU A 224 18.98 -10.38 1.03
N LYS A 225 19.17 -9.16 0.53
CA LYS A 225 18.94 -8.87 -0.90
C LYS A 225 20.04 -9.49 -1.76
N LYS A 226 19.76 -9.72 -3.05
CA LYS A 226 20.72 -10.28 -4.02
C LYS A 226 22.05 -9.49 -4.12
N ASN A 227 22.02 -8.19 -3.81
CA ASN A 227 23.20 -7.32 -3.79
C ASN A 227 23.99 -7.38 -2.46
N GLY A 228 23.61 -8.25 -1.52
CA GLY A 228 24.23 -8.36 -0.19
C GLY A 228 23.70 -7.38 0.85
N THR A 229 22.80 -6.44 0.51
CA THR A 229 22.22 -5.52 1.50
C THR A 229 21.27 -6.26 2.45
N GLU A 230 21.53 -6.20 3.76
CA GLU A 230 20.62 -6.69 4.80
C GLU A 230 19.46 -5.71 5.02
N VAL A 231 18.23 -6.18 4.88
CA VAL A 231 17.01 -5.45 5.28
C VAL A 231 16.47 -6.03 6.56
N CYS A 232 16.22 -5.17 7.55
CA CYS A 232 15.67 -5.56 8.83
C CYS A 232 14.15 -5.36 8.88
N PHE A 233 13.44 -6.37 9.36
CA PHE A 233 12.02 -6.25 9.67
C PHE A 233 11.88 -5.99 11.16
N GLN A 234 11.22 -4.89 11.51
CA GLN A 234 10.96 -4.51 12.90
C GLN A 234 9.47 -4.29 13.09
N LYS A 235 8.96 -4.61 14.28
CA LYS A 235 7.55 -4.45 14.65
C LYS A 235 7.45 -3.56 15.87
N CYS A 236 6.45 -2.68 15.91
CA CYS A 236 6.11 -1.96 17.13
C CYS A 236 5.34 -2.89 18.07
N THR A 237 5.92 -3.27 19.21
CA THR A 237 5.32 -4.19 20.20
C THR A 237 5.29 -3.55 21.57
N CYS A 238 4.55 -4.13 22.52
CA CYS A 238 4.61 -3.69 23.91
C CYS A 238 6.04 -3.77 24.47
N MET A 239 6.41 -2.80 25.32
CA MET A 239 7.78 -2.63 25.80
C MET A 239 8.24 -3.70 26.81
N SER A 240 7.30 -4.36 27.49
CA SER A 240 7.55 -5.45 28.42
C SER A 240 6.34 -6.38 28.51
N GLU A 241 6.50 -7.52 29.19
CA GLU A 241 5.42 -8.48 29.44
C GLU A 241 4.34 -7.96 30.41
N GLU A 242 4.63 -6.87 31.14
CA GLU A 242 3.67 -6.20 32.04
C GLU A 242 2.56 -5.50 31.26
N TYR A 243 2.81 -5.17 29.99
CA TYR A 243 1.85 -4.54 29.11
C TYR A 243 1.19 -5.58 28.20
N VAL A 244 -0.15 -5.61 28.24
CA VAL A 244 -0.96 -6.46 27.38
C VAL A 244 -1.56 -5.66 26.24
N LYS A 245 -1.68 -6.29 25.08
CA LYS A 245 -2.31 -5.71 23.90
C LYS A 245 -3.82 -5.65 24.08
N ALA A 246 -4.39 -4.45 24.06
CA ALA A 246 -5.83 -4.23 24.09
C ALA A 246 -6.20 -3.00 23.27
N ASN A 247 -7.25 -3.10 22.44
CA ASN A 247 -7.77 -2.00 21.63
C ASN A 247 -6.71 -1.26 20.78
N GLY A 248 -5.72 -1.99 20.24
CA GLY A 248 -4.64 -1.40 19.45
C GLY A 248 -3.59 -0.63 20.26
N GLN A 249 -3.58 -0.77 21.58
CA GLN A 249 -2.64 -0.13 22.50
C GLN A 249 -2.00 -1.15 23.45
N CYS A 250 -0.94 -0.73 24.14
CA CYS A 250 -0.29 -1.49 25.20
C CYS A 250 -0.68 -0.92 26.56
N ILE A 251 -1.52 -1.65 27.29
CA ILE A 251 -2.05 -1.26 28.60
C ILE A 251 -1.43 -2.12 29.70
N LEU A 252 -1.22 -1.56 30.89
CA LEU A 252 -0.68 -2.31 32.02
C LEU A 252 -1.67 -3.40 32.44
N SER A 253 -1.21 -4.64 32.54
CA SER A 253 -2.03 -5.77 33.00
C SER A 253 -2.39 -5.56 34.47
N THR A 254 -3.67 -5.34 34.78
CA THR A 254 -4.15 -5.19 36.18
C THR A 254 -4.15 -6.48 36.99
N LYS A 255 -3.51 -7.54 36.49
CA LYS A 255 -3.39 -8.84 37.16
C LYS A 255 -2.31 -8.78 38.24
N GLY A 256 -2.66 -8.30 39.42
CA GLY A 256 -1.74 -8.30 40.57
C GLY A 256 -2.34 -8.11 41.96
N ASN A 257 -3.61 -7.73 42.11
CA ASN A 257 -4.24 -7.50 43.42
C ASN A 257 -5.57 -8.26 43.64
N GLU A 258 -5.80 -9.37 42.93
CA GLU A 258 -6.80 -10.33 43.41
C GLU A 258 -6.20 -11.13 44.58
N THR A 259 -6.47 -10.57 45.75
CA THR A 259 -6.42 -11.15 47.09
C THR A 259 -6.48 -12.67 47.06
N ALA A 260 -5.41 -13.29 47.58
CA ALA A 260 -5.38 -14.68 47.98
C ALA A 260 -6.61 -15.01 48.83
N THR A 261 -7.64 -15.58 48.21
CA THR A 261 -8.77 -16.19 48.91
C THR A 261 -8.54 -17.69 48.82
N PRO A 262 -8.23 -18.39 49.92
CA PRO A 262 -8.10 -19.84 49.92
C PRO A 262 -9.49 -20.46 49.95
N THR A 263 -9.59 -21.72 49.50
CA THR A 263 -10.76 -22.63 49.70
C THR A 263 -11.93 -22.33 48.76
N SER A 264 -12.57 -23.27 48.06
CA SER A 264 -12.80 -24.68 48.34
C SER A 264 -13.06 -25.46 47.04
N THR A 265 -12.44 -26.62 46.96
CA THR A 265 -12.84 -27.83 46.23
C THR A 265 -14.36 -27.95 46.00
N GLN A 266 -14.77 -28.14 44.76
CA GLN A 266 -15.82 -29.11 44.43
C GLN A 266 -15.62 -29.66 43.00
N ARG A 267 -15.38 -30.97 42.97
CA ARG A 267 -15.38 -31.87 41.81
C ARG A 267 -16.82 -31.97 41.28
N SER A 268 -16.98 -31.81 39.97
CA SER A 268 -18.00 -32.54 39.20
C SER A 268 -17.45 -32.83 37.83
N ALA A 269 -17.29 -34.11 37.54
CA ALA A 269 -16.85 -34.66 36.29
C ALA A 269 -18.02 -34.70 35.30
N THR A 270 -17.82 -34.19 34.08
CA THR A 270 -18.47 -34.79 32.92
C THR A 270 -17.53 -34.78 31.73
N GLU A 271 -17.34 -35.98 31.24
CA GLU A 271 -16.47 -36.48 30.19
C GLU A 271 -17.03 -36.10 28.80
N SER A 272 -16.23 -35.46 27.94
CA SER A 272 -16.38 -35.65 26.49
C SER A 272 -15.05 -35.48 25.76
N LYS A 273 -14.74 -36.51 24.98
CA LYS A 273 -13.53 -36.71 24.18
C LYS A 273 -13.47 -35.74 23.01
N LEU A 274 -12.31 -35.13 22.76
CA LEU A 274 -11.69 -35.01 21.43
C LEU A 274 -10.27 -34.44 21.55
N GLN A 275 -9.28 -35.27 21.23
CA GLN A 275 -7.85 -34.97 21.04
C GLN A 275 -7.65 -34.34 19.64
N PRO A 276 -6.62 -33.48 19.42
CA PRO A 276 -5.31 -34.05 19.08
C PRO A 276 -4.06 -33.26 19.58
N THR A 277 -3.10 -34.05 20.08
CA THR A 277 -1.66 -34.03 19.75
C THR A 277 -0.89 -32.70 19.79
N MET A 278 -0.24 -32.43 20.94
CA MET A 278 0.91 -31.53 21.07
C MET A 278 2.21 -32.34 21.16
N ARG A 279 3.17 -32.05 20.27
CA ARG A 279 4.54 -32.59 20.32
C ARG A 279 5.33 -31.95 21.46
N LYS A 280 5.92 -32.79 22.32
CA LYS A 280 6.94 -32.43 23.32
C LYS A 280 8.25 -32.02 22.63
N PHE A 281 8.81 -30.87 23.01
CA PHE A 281 10.25 -30.63 22.95
C PHE A 281 10.81 -30.63 24.37
N SER A 282 11.84 -31.46 24.54
CA SER A 282 12.58 -31.75 25.75
C SER A 282 13.41 -30.54 26.19
N LYS A 283 13.35 -30.24 27.49
CA LYS A 283 14.20 -29.25 28.16
C LYS A 283 15.44 -29.97 28.69
N THR A 284 16.59 -29.78 28.05
CA THR A 284 17.87 -30.32 28.53
C THR A 284 18.52 -29.33 29.49
N ARG A 285 18.71 -29.76 30.74
CA ARG A 285 19.60 -29.11 31.72
C ARG A 285 21.04 -29.14 31.17
N SER A 286 21.71 -28.00 31.17
CA SER A 286 23.17 -27.95 31.22
C SER A 286 23.57 -27.01 32.34
N SER A 287 24.01 -27.63 33.43
CA SER A 287 24.81 -27.01 34.49
C SER A 287 26.27 -27.01 34.00
N LYS A 288 26.93 -25.85 34.03
CA LYS A 288 28.38 -25.69 34.23
C LYS A 288 28.76 -24.21 34.33
N ASN A 289 29.07 -23.80 35.55
CA ASN A 289 30.21 -22.98 35.97
C ASN A 289 30.79 -21.99 34.95
N CYS A 290 30.56 -20.69 35.18
CA CYS A 290 31.52 -19.65 34.85
C CYS A 290 31.81 -18.81 36.09
N VAL A 291 32.99 -19.07 36.65
CA VAL A 291 33.65 -18.31 37.71
C VAL A 291 34.46 -17.18 37.05
N GLY A 292 34.33 -15.96 37.57
CA GLY A 292 35.32 -14.89 37.44
C GLY A 292 35.20 -13.95 36.22
N ARG A 293 34.71 -12.73 36.45
CA ARG A 293 35.49 -11.46 36.31
C ARG A 293 34.58 -10.23 36.51
N THR A 294 34.89 -9.51 37.60
CA THR A 294 34.98 -8.04 37.78
C THR A 294 33.96 -7.10 37.12
N CYS A 295 33.27 -6.36 38.00
CA CYS A 295 32.41 -5.21 37.75
C CYS A 295 33.17 -3.98 37.24
N GLU A 296 32.58 -3.23 36.31
CA GLU A 296 32.72 -1.77 36.26
C GLU A 296 31.49 -1.13 35.62
N ARG A 297 30.84 -0.24 36.41
CA ARG A 297 30.06 0.98 36.06
C ARG A 297 29.07 0.84 34.88
N ILE A 298 27.78 1.10 35.06
CA ILE A 298 27.19 2.45 35.14
C ILE A 298 25.75 2.32 35.69
N ARG A 299 25.38 3.37 36.42
CA ARG A 299 24.21 3.60 37.29
C ARG A 299 22.84 3.37 36.64
N ASP A 300 22.02 2.55 37.29
CA ASP A 300 20.57 2.68 37.29
C ASP A 300 20.16 3.76 38.31
N LEU A 301 19.38 4.73 37.85
CA LEU A 301 18.62 5.68 38.67
C LEU A 301 17.17 5.20 38.71
N PHE A 302 16.59 5.18 39.91
CA PHE A 302 15.18 4.88 40.24
C PHE A 302 14.82 3.41 40.53
N CYS A 303 15.26 2.94 41.69
CA CYS A 303 14.51 1.98 42.51
C CYS A 303 14.67 2.31 43.99
N ARG A 304 13.54 2.36 44.71
CA ARG A 304 13.35 2.46 46.17
C ARG A 304 13.69 3.82 46.79
N SER A 305 12.95 4.38 47.74
CA SER A 305 11.87 3.89 48.59
C SER A 305 11.35 5.07 49.42
N GLU A 306 10.04 5.25 49.52
CA GLU A 306 9.41 6.03 50.58
C GLU A 306 9.48 5.24 51.88
N VAL A 307 10.09 5.79 52.94
CA VAL A 307 9.93 5.37 54.35
C VAL A 307 10.36 6.54 55.26
N TRP A 308 9.37 7.09 55.98
CA TRP A 308 9.41 7.75 57.31
C TRP A 308 10.02 9.15 57.48
N ARG A 309 9.16 10.17 57.60
CA ARG A 309 8.67 10.69 58.89
C ARG A 309 7.35 11.44 58.70
#